data_AF-A0A091FW07-F1
#
_entry.id   AF-A0A091FW07-F1
#
_cell.length_a   1.000
_cell.length_b   1.000
_cell.length_c   1.000
_cell.angle_alpha   90.00
_cell.angle_beta   90.00
_cell.angle_gamma   90.00
#
_symmetry.space_group_name_H-M   'P 1'
#
loop_
_entity.id
_entity.type
_entity.pdbx_description
1 polymer ?
#
loop_
_entity_poly.entity_id
_entity_poly.type
_entity_poly.pdbx_seq_one_letter_code
_entity_poly.pdbx_strand_id
1 'polypeptide(L)'
;SFAELVCNRTFDKFSCWPDTLPNSTASVPCPWFLPWYQKVKHRHVFKTCGPDGQWVTGPQGQSLRDATQCKLDAEDLEAQVGRARGQTQTYGTFKVMYTVGYSVSLCALLLALALLLGFSKLHCMRNYIHMNLFASFILKGVSVLVIDALLKTHYSDKVDDYNVHIWLSDEAAAGCRAATVFMQYGIVANYCWLLVEGIYLHNLLVVAVFSERSYFTLYLCIGWGTPVLFLIPWAVVKFLYENIQCWSTNNNMGFWWILRFPVFLAILINFFIFIRIIQILVSKLRAHQMRYTDYKFRLAKSTLTLIPLLGIHEVVFAFITDEHAQGTLRYIKLFFELFMSSFQGMLVAILYCFVNKEVQAELLKRWQRWKL
;
A
#
# COMPACT_ATOMS: atom_id res chain seq x y z
N SER A 1 61.71 -30.69 0.34
CA SER A 1 60.56 -30.14 1.08
C SER A 1 59.44 -31.17 1.04
N PHE A 2 59.22 -31.89 2.14
CA PHE A 2 58.07 -32.80 2.23
C PHE A 2 56.82 -31.92 2.40
N ALA A 3 55.93 -31.91 1.40
CA ALA A 3 54.61 -31.32 1.59
C ALA A 3 53.88 -32.21 2.61
N GLU A 4 53.55 -31.66 3.78
CA GLU A 4 52.72 -32.36 4.75
C GLU A 4 51.38 -32.70 4.09
N LEU A 5 50.94 -33.94 4.23
CA LEU A 5 49.61 -34.36 3.80
C LEU A 5 48.61 -33.55 4.61
N VAL A 6 47.80 -32.71 3.96
CA VAL A 6 46.79 -31.86 4.59
C VAL A 6 45.50 -31.88 3.78
N CYS A 7 44.37 -31.71 4.44
CA CYS A 7 43.15 -31.30 3.77
C CYS A 7 43.30 -29.85 3.29
N ASN A 8 43.32 -29.68 1.97
CA ASN A 8 43.43 -28.36 1.34
C ASN A 8 42.31 -27.42 1.79
N ARG A 9 42.62 -26.13 1.90
CA ARG A 9 41.64 -25.06 2.11
C ARG A 9 40.54 -25.10 1.07
N THR A 10 39.30 -24.97 1.51
CA THR A 10 38.12 -25.01 0.61
C THR A 10 37.04 -24.05 1.08
N PHE A 11 36.21 -23.62 0.13
CA PHE A 11 34.96 -22.91 0.41
C PHE A 11 33.79 -23.80 0.02
N ASP A 12 32.92 -24.12 0.97
CA ASP A 12 31.81 -25.07 0.79
C ASP A 12 30.45 -24.38 0.61
N LYS A 13 30.46 -23.15 0.10
CA LYS A 13 29.30 -22.24 0.00
C LYS A 13 28.69 -21.82 1.35
N PHE A 14 29.28 -22.22 2.48
CA PHE A 14 28.80 -21.84 3.82
C PHE A 14 29.90 -21.17 4.65
N SER A 15 31.11 -21.73 4.65
CA SER A 15 32.25 -21.19 5.40
C SER A 15 33.57 -21.44 4.65
N CYS A 16 34.57 -20.61 4.94
CA CYS A 16 35.93 -20.81 4.45
C CYS A 16 36.69 -21.70 5.44
N TRP A 17 37.27 -22.79 4.95
CA TRP A 17 38.01 -23.76 5.75
C TRP A 17 39.52 -23.61 5.52
N PRO A 18 40.34 -23.47 6.57
CA PRO A 18 41.79 -23.41 6.44
C PRO A 18 42.39 -24.80 6.15
N ASP A 19 43.66 -24.82 5.76
CA ASP A 19 44.41 -26.08 5.62
C ASP A 19 44.45 -26.81 6.98
N THR A 20 44.08 -28.10 6.98
CA THR A 20 43.84 -28.86 8.21
C THR A 20 44.56 -30.19 8.16
N LEU A 21 45.16 -30.61 9.28
CA LEU A 21 45.89 -31.88 9.34
C LEU A 21 44.95 -33.10 9.21
N PRO A 22 45.40 -34.22 8.63
CA PRO A 22 44.64 -35.45 8.54
C PRO A 22 44.18 -35.94 9.91
N ASN A 23 43.00 -36.56 9.94
CA ASN A 23 42.40 -37.10 11.16
C ASN A 23 42.15 -36.04 12.27
N SER A 24 41.96 -34.78 11.88
CA SER A 24 41.63 -33.68 12.79
C SER A 24 40.38 -32.92 12.34
N THR A 25 39.75 -32.22 13.28
CA THR A 25 38.53 -31.44 13.02
C THR A 25 38.88 -29.95 13.05
N ALA A 26 38.60 -29.26 11.94
CA ALA A 26 38.67 -27.82 11.86
C ALA A 26 37.44 -27.19 12.51
N SER A 27 37.65 -26.08 13.21
CA SER A 27 36.56 -25.25 13.75
C SER A 27 36.73 -23.81 13.26
N VAL A 28 35.63 -23.20 12.82
CA VAL A 28 35.59 -21.80 12.40
C VAL A 28 34.34 -21.13 13.00
N PRO A 29 34.36 -19.82 13.28
CA PRO A 29 33.20 -19.14 13.83
C PRO A 29 32.01 -19.17 12.87
N CYS A 30 30.79 -19.11 13.40
CA CYS A 30 29.58 -19.05 12.57
C CYS A 30 29.65 -17.86 11.58
N PRO A 31 29.14 -18.02 10.34
CA PRO A 31 29.22 -16.97 9.34
C PRO A 31 28.45 -15.70 9.70
N TRP A 32 29.08 -14.55 9.45
CA TRP A 32 28.53 -13.22 9.75
C TRP A 32 27.32 -12.83 8.89
N PHE A 33 27.14 -13.47 7.72
CA PHE A 33 26.02 -13.19 6.82
C PHE A 33 24.68 -13.79 7.28
N LEU A 34 24.68 -14.61 8.35
CA LEU A 34 23.45 -15.20 8.88
C LEU A 34 22.54 -14.10 9.50
N PRO A 35 21.22 -14.08 9.22
CA PRO A 35 20.31 -13.08 9.78
C PRO A 35 20.26 -13.06 11.32
N TRP A 36 20.56 -14.18 11.96
CA TRP A 36 20.62 -14.35 13.42
C TRP A 36 22.06 -14.42 13.97
N TYR A 37 23.05 -13.93 13.23
CA TYR A 37 24.46 -13.99 13.60
C TYR A 37 24.73 -13.48 15.02
N GLN A 38 24.07 -12.41 15.46
CA GLN A 38 24.25 -11.86 16.81
C GLN A 38 23.96 -12.88 17.92
N LYS A 39 23.02 -13.82 17.70
CA LYS A 39 22.72 -14.90 18.65
C LYS A 39 23.76 -16.02 18.64
N VAL A 40 24.39 -16.27 17.49
CA VAL A 40 25.32 -17.39 17.27
C VAL A 40 26.78 -16.96 17.13
N LYS A 41 27.10 -15.68 17.38
CA LYS A 41 28.44 -15.10 17.18
C LYS A 41 29.56 -15.81 17.96
N HIS A 42 29.23 -16.36 19.13
CA HIS A 42 30.15 -17.09 20.01
C HIS A 42 30.24 -18.59 19.68
N ARG A 43 29.46 -19.07 18.71
CA ARG A 43 29.33 -20.48 18.33
C ARG A 43 30.20 -20.79 17.09
N HIS A 44 30.52 -22.07 16.89
CA HIS A 44 31.43 -22.52 15.84
C HIS A 44 30.79 -23.58 14.95
N VAL A 45 31.24 -23.65 13.69
CA VAL A 45 30.94 -24.73 12.75
C VAL A 45 32.16 -25.63 12.60
N PHE A 46 31.94 -26.94 12.48
CA PHE A 46 33.00 -27.94 12.48
C PHE A 46 33.02 -28.74 11.18
N LYS A 47 34.22 -29.14 10.75
CA LYS A 47 34.42 -30.01 9.58
C LYS A 47 35.61 -30.92 9.82
N THR A 48 35.45 -32.20 9.48
CA THR A 48 36.45 -33.23 9.77
C THR A 48 37.27 -33.57 8.54
N CYS A 49 38.59 -33.59 8.71
CA CYS A 49 39.56 -34.07 7.73
C CYS A 49 39.79 -35.57 7.93
N GLY A 50 39.65 -36.35 6.86
CA GLY A 50 39.89 -37.80 6.87
C GLY A 50 41.37 -38.16 7.00
N PRO A 51 41.68 -39.44 7.23
CA PRO A 51 43.06 -39.93 7.32
C PRO A 51 43.78 -39.93 5.96
N ASP A 52 43.04 -39.87 4.87
CA ASP A 52 43.49 -39.80 3.48
C ASP A 52 43.88 -38.38 3.02
N GLY A 53 43.77 -37.38 3.92
CA GLY A 53 44.00 -35.98 3.58
C GLY A 53 42.87 -35.37 2.73
N GLN A 54 41.70 -36.00 2.69
CA GLN A 54 40.50 -35.46 2.05
C GLN A 54 39.44 -35.08 3.08
N TRP A 55 38.62 -34.08 2.75
CA TRP A 55 37.49 -33.71 3.60
C TRP A 55 36.44 -34.82 3.61
N VAL A 56 35.87 -35.11 4.79
CA VAL A 56 34.79 -36.09 4.89
C VAL A 56 33.57 -35.61 4.09
N THR A 57 33.07 -36.46 3.19
CA THR A 57 31.90 -36.20 2.35
C THR A 57 30.70 -37.02 2.80
N GLY A 58 29.49 -36.50 2.58
CA GLY A 58 28.24 -37.23 2.81
C GLY A 58 27.98 -38.33 1.78
N PRO A 59 26.87 -39.07 1.92
CA PRO A 59 26.54 -40.24 1.10
C PRO A 59 26.36 -39.96 -0.41
N GLN A 60 26.21 -38.68 -0.81
CA GLN A 60 26.09 -38.25 -2.20
C GLN A 60 27.28 -37.39 -2.68
N GLY A 61 28.43 -37.47 -2.00
CA GLY A 61 29.62 -36.68 -2.35
C GLY A 61 29.55 -35.20 -1.97
N GLN A 62 28.47 -34.77 -1.30
CA GLN A 62 28.33 -33.41 -0.77
C GLN A 62 29.27 -33.15 0.42
N SER A 63 29.80 -31.93 0.54
CA SER A 63 30.64 -31.52 1.68
C SER A 63 29.87 -31.68 3.00
N LEU A 64 30.37 -32.53 3.90
CA LEU A 64 29.77 -32.74 5.21
C LEU A 64 30.34 -31.73 6.21
N ARG A 65 29.47 -31.02 6.93
CA ARG A 65 29.82 -30.10 8.01
C ARG A 65 28.86 -30.23 9.17
N ASP A 66 29.34 -30.04 10.39
CA ASP A 66 28.49 -29.91 11.57
C ASP A 66 28.25 -28.44 11.86
N ALA A 67 27.07 -27.96 11.45
CA ALA A 67 26.60 -26.60 11.67
C ALA A 67 25.49 -26.52 12.74
N THR A 68 25.38 -27.54 13.60
CA THR A 68 24.35 -27.60 14.66
C THR A 68 24.39 -26.38 15.57
N GLN A 69 25.58 -25.92 15.98
CA GLN A 69 25.70 -24.74 16.83
C GLN A 69 25.33 -23.42 16.13
N CYS A 70 25.42 -23.34 14.80
CA CYS A 70 25.02 -22.14 14.06
C CYS A 70 23.52 -22.09 13.72
N LYS A 71 22.76 -23.13 14.09
CA LYS A 71 21.29 -23.14 13.99
C LYS A 71 20.69 -22.39 15.18
N LEU A 72 19.51 -21.82 14.95
CA LEU A 72 18.66 -21.33 16.03
C LEU A 72 18.23 -22.50 16.92
N ASP A 73 18.18 -22.26 18.22
CA ASP A 73 17.68 -23.25 19.19
C ASP A 73 16.22 -23.58 18.86
N ALA A 74 15.81 -24.84 19.08
CA ALA A 74 14.50 -25.33 18.59
C ALA A 74 13.31 -24.51 19.11
N GLU A 75 13.34 -24.12 20.39
CA GLU A 75 12.31 -23.27 21.02
C GLU A 75 12.24 -21.88 20.38
N ASP A 76 13.41 -21.28 20.11
CA ASP A 76 13.53 -19.97 19.48
C ASP A 76 13.06 -20.01 18.03
N LEU A 77 13.36 -21.11 17.33
CA LEU A 77 12.92 -21.36 15.96
C LEU A 77 11.40 -21.56 15.91
N GLU A 78 10.81 -22.36 16.80
CA GLU A 78 9.36 -22.56 16.88
C GLU A 78 8.62 -21.27 17.22
N ALA A 79 9.12 -20.49 18.16
CA ALA A 79 8.55 -19.18 18.50
C ALA A 79 8.66 -18.19 17.33
N GLN A 80 9.79 -18.16 16.62
CA GLN A 80 9.98 -17.29 15.45
C GLN A 80 9.11 -17.71 14.27
N VAL A 81 9.02 -19.00 13.98
CA VAL A 81 8.16 -19.57 12.92
C VAL A 81 6.70 -19.36 13.26
N GLY A 82 6.28 -19.56 14.51
CA GLY A 82 4.91 -19.31 14.97
C GLY A 82 4.50 -17.85 14.80
N ARG A 83 5.36 -16.90 15.22
CA ARG A 83 5.13 -15.46 15.00
C ARG A 83 5.09 -15.11 13.51
N ALA A 84 6.05 -15.58 12.72
CA ALA A 84 6.12 -15.30 11.29
C ALA A 84 4.90 -15.87 10.54
N ARG A 85 4.45 -17.07 10.90
CA ARG A 85 3.25 -17.70 10.33
C ARG A 85 1.99 -16.92 10.68
N GLY A 86 1.83 -16.53 11.95
CA GLY A 86 0.70 -15.70 12.38
C GLY A 86 0.64 -14.36 11.64
N GLN A 87 1.78 -13.67 11.55
CA GLN A 87 1.89 -12.41 10.79
C GLN A 87 1.57 -12.60 9.30
N THR A 88 2.16 -13.61 8.66
CA THR A 88 1.92 -13.92 7.23
C THR A 88 0.46 -14.22 6.97
N GLN A 89 -0.20 -14.96 7.85
CA GLN A 89 -1.63 -15.26 7.73
C GLN A 89 -2.48 -13.98 7.86
N THR A 90 -2.21 -13.12 8.85
CA THR A 90 -2.93 -11.86 9.03
C THR A 90 -2.76 -10.93 7.81
N TYR A 91 -1.53 -10.74 7.32
CA TYR A 91 -1.29 -9.93 6.12
C TYR A 91 -1.94 -10.54 4.87
N GLY A 92 -1.95 -11.88 4.76
CA GLY A 92 -2.66 -12.59 3.70
C GLY A 92 -4.17 -12.32 3.71
N THR A 93 -4.80 -12.33 4.89
CA THR A 93 -6.22 -11.98 5.04
C THR A 93 -6.49 -10.53 4.64
N PHE A 94 -5.65 -9.59 5.06
CA PHE A 94 -5.79 -8.18 4.67
C PHE A 94 -5.64 -8.00 3.17
N LYS A 95 -4.71 -8.72 2.56
CA LYS A 95 -4.48 -8.74 1.12
C LYS A 95 -5.71 -9.17 0.33
N VAL A 96 -6.32 -10.29 0.69
CA VAL A 96 -7.55 -10.76 0.05
C VAL A 96 -8.68 -9.73 0.22
N MET A 97 -8.85 -9.18 1.43
CA MET A 97 -9.88 -8.19 1.73
C MET A 97 -9.77 -6.94 0.84
N TYR A 98 -8.62 -6.26 0.82
CA TYR A 98 -8.50 -5.03 0.01
C TYR A 98 -8.52 -5.34 -1.49
N THR A 99 -8.04 -6.52 -1.92
CA THR A 99 -8.05 -6.91 -3.34
C THR A 99 -9.48 -7.05 -3.83
N VAL A 100 -10.34 -7.73 -3.05
CA VAL A 100 -11.77 -7.85 -3.35
C VAL A 100 -12.44 -6.48 -3.31
N GLY A 101 -12.16 -5.67 -2.28
CA GLY A 101 -12.72 -4.32 -2.15
C GLY A 101 -12.40 -3.42 -3.35
N TYR A 102 -11.13 -3.31 -3.73
CA TYR A 102 -10.72 -2.51 -4.89
C TYR A 102 -11.27 -3.06 -6.20
N SER A 103 -11.35 -4.39 -6.39
CA SER A 103 -11.90 -4.98 -7.61
C SER A 103 -13.38 -4.63 -7.78
N VAL A 104 -14.19 -4.79 -6.72
CA VAL A 104 -15.62 -4.43 -6.75
C VAL A 104 -15.78 -2.92 -6.95
N SER A 105 -14.96 -2.12 -6.26
CA SER A 105 -14.94 -0.66 -6.42
C SER A 105 -14.61 -0.23 -7.85
N LEU A 106 -13.63 -0.86 -8.49
CA LEU A 106 -13.25 -0.57 -9.88
C LEU A 106 -14.39 -0.86 -10.85
N CYS A 107 -15.04 -2.02 -10.72
CA CYS A 107 -16.21 -2.34 -11.54
C CYS A 107 -17.33 -1.30 -11.39
N ALA A 108 -17.66 -0.92 -10.15
CA ALA A 108 -18.67 0.10 -9.87
C ALA A 108 -18.30 1.48 -10.45
N LEU A 109 -17.05 1.90 -10.29
CA LEU A 109 -16.56 3.20 -10.78
C LEU A 109 -16.49 3.27 -12.29
N LEU A 110 -16.04 2.21 -12.97
CA LEU A 110 -16.00 2.14 -14.43
C LEU A 110 -17.41 2.22 -15.02
N LEU A 111 -18.37 1.50 -14.43
CA LEU A 111 -19.78 1.60 -14.82
C LEU A 111 -20.33 3.00 -14.58
N ALA A 112 -20.08 3.61 -13.42
CA ALA A 112 -20.53 4.96 -13.12
C ALA A 112 -19.92 6.01 -14.08
N LEU A 113 -18.63 5.89 -14.38
CA LEU A 113 -17.93 6.78 -15.31
C LEU A 113 -18.49 6.63 -16.74
N ALA A 114 -18.74 5.40 -17.19
CA ALA A 114 -19.34 5.13 -18.49
C ALA A 114 -20.74 5.73 -18.62
N LEU A 115 -21.55 5.67 -17.55
CA LEU A 115 -22.87 6.31 -17.51
C LEU A 115 -22.75 7.83 -17.62
N LEU A 116 -21.90 8.46 -16.81
CA LEU A 116 -21.74 9.92 -16.84
C LEU A 116 -21.18 10.44 -18.16
N LEU A 117 -20.26 9.69 -18.80
CA LEU A 117 -19.72 10.02 -20.13
C LEU A 117 -20.74 9.79 -21.25
N GLY A 118 -21.56 8.75 -21.16
CA GLY A 118 -22.50 8.35 -22.20
C GLY A 118 -23.73 9.26 -22.31
N PHE A 119 -24.13 9.92 -21.22
CA PHE A 119 -25.26 10.84 -21.20
C PHE A 119 -24.78 12.30 -21.27
N SER A 120 -24.71 12.85 -22.49
CA SER A 120 -24.32 14.25 -22.71
C SER A 120 -25.18 15.27 -21.93
N LYS A 121 -26.43 14.93 -21.59
CA LYS A 121 -27.32 15.73 -20.75
C LYS A 121 -26.85 15.89 -19.30
N LEU A 122 -25.95 15.02 -18.85
CA LEU A 122 -25.36 15.02 -17.50
C LEU A 122 -24.01 15.75 -17.47
N HIS A 123 -23.50 16.27 -18.59
CA HIS A 123 -22.26 17.06 -18.60
C HIS A 123 -22.50 18.45 -17.99
N CYS A 124 -22.23 18.55 -16.69
CA CYS A 124 -22.29 19.75 -15.88
C CYS A 124 -21.00 19.85 -15.07
N MET A 125 -20.62 21.06 -14.63
CA MET A 125 -19.41 21.31 -13.83
C MET A 125 -19.32 20.40 -12.60
N ARG A 126 -20.43 20.22 -11.86
CA ARG A 126 -20.53 19.27 -10.74
C ARG A 126 -20.12 17.86 -11.16
N ASN A 127 -20.69 17.38 -12.26
CA ASN A 127 -20.45 16.03 -12.73
C ASN A 127 -19.03 15.87 -13.31
N TYR A 128 -18.42 16.92 -13.87
CA TYR A 128 -17.00 16.90 -14.25
C TYR A 128 -16.07 16.71 -13.04
N ILE A 129 -16.35 17.36 -11.90
CA ILE A 129 -15.59 17.14 -10.67
C ILE A 129 -15.76 15.70 -10.19
N HIS A 130 -16.99 15.17 -10.17
CA HIS A 130 -17.24 13.77 -9.81
C HIS A 130 -16.54 12.78 -10.75
N MET A 131 -16.49 13.05 -12.06
CA MET A 131 -15.81 12.20 -13.04
C MET A 131 -14.29 12.16 -12.79
N ASN A 132 -13.68 13.31 -12.47
CA ASN A 132 -12.26 13.36 -12.11
C ASN A 132 -11.99 12.68 -10.76
N LEU A 133 -12.89 12.83 -9.79
CA LEU A 133 -12.82 12.11 -8.52
C LEU A 133 -12.89 10.59 -8.76
N PHE A 134 -13.82 10.10 -9.59
CA PHE A 134 -13.90 8.69 -9.97
C PHE A 134 -12.64 8.21 -10.69
N ALA A 135 -12.10 9.02 -11.61
CA ALA A 135 -10.85 8.72 -12.29
C ALA A 135 -9.67 8.59 -11.29
N SER A 136 -9.62 9.44 -10.25
CA SER A 136 -8.60 9.33 -9.19
C SER A 136 -8.74 8.04 -8.38
N PHE A 137 -9.96 7.58 -8.09
CA PHE A 137 -10.19 6.30 -7.42
C PHE A 137 -9.84 5.11 -8.31
N ILE A 138 -10.15 5.17 -9.61
CA ILE A 138 -9.77 4.15 -10.58
C ILE A 138 -8.24 4.05 -10.65
N LEU A 139 -7.57 5.20 -10.77
CA LEU A 139 -6.12 5.30 -10.79
C LEU A 139 -5.51 4.68 -9.52
N LYS A 140 -5.98 5.06 -8.33
CA LYS A 140 -5.55 4.48 -7.04
C LYS A 140 -5.75 2.95 -7.02
N GLY A 141 -6.95 2.48 -7.35
CA GLY A 141 -7.29 1.05 -7.32
C GLY A 141 -6.46 0.21 -8.28
N VAL A 142 -6.35 0.64 -9.54
CA VAL A 142 -5.53 -0.05 -10.55
C VAL A 142 -4.07 -0.09 -10.14
N SER A 143 -3.51 1.04 -9.67
CA SER A 143 -2.10 1.10 -9.27
C SER A 143 -1.77 0.16 -8.11
N VAL A 144 -2.66 0.08 -7.10
CA VAL A 144 -2.51 -0.82 -5.96
C VAL A 144 -2.59 -2.29 -6.37
N LEU A 145 -3.50 -2.64 -7.29
CA LEU A 145 -3.59 -4.01 -7.79
C LEU A 145 -2.38 -4.40 -8.67
N VAL A 146 -1.87 -3.47 -9.48
CA VAL A 146 -0.69 -3.71 -10.32
C VAL A 146 0.55 -3.94 -9.47
N ILE A 147 0.81 -3.10 -8.47
CA ILE A 147 1.97 -3.32 -7.59
C ILE A 147 1.82 -4.62 -6.77
N ASP A 148 0.61 -4.99 -6.36
CA ASP A 148 0.36 -6.24 -5.64
C ASP A 148 0.67 -7.48 -6.50
N ALA A 149 0.30 -7.43 -7.79
CA ALA A 149 0.61 -8.47 -8.76
C ALA A 149 2.13 -8.55 -9.04
N LEU A 150 2.80 -7.40 -9.17
CA LEU A 150 4.25 -7.31 -9.33
C LEU A 150 5.00 -7.83 -8.09
N LEU A 151 4.54 -7.50 -6.89
CA LEU A 151 5.13 -8.02 -5.65
C LEU A 151 4.89 -9.52 -5.50
N LYS A 152 3.72 -10.03 -5.90
CA LYS A 152 3.44 -11.47 -5.86
C LYS A 152 4.36 -12.24 -6.82
N THR A 153 4.54 -11.76 -8.05
CA THR A 153 5.45 -12.38 -9.02
C THR A 153 6.90 -12.29 -8.56
N HIS A 154 7.30 -11.16 -7.98
CA HIS A 154 8.63 -10.99 -7.41
C HIS A 154 8.86 -11.95 -6.23
N TYR A 155 7.98 -12.08 -5.25
CA TYR A 155 8.27 -12.86 -4.04
C TYR A 155 7.85 -14.35 -4.06
N SER A 156 7.09 -14.82 -5.06
CA SER A 156 6.48 -16.16 -5.04
C SER A 156 7.29 -17.26 -5.75
N ASP A 157 8.33 -16.94 -6.51
CA ASP A 157 9.11 -17.99 -7.19
C ASP A 157 10.07 -18.68 -6.22
N LYS A 158 10.04 -20.02 -6.26
CA LYS A 158 10.96 -20.86 -5.50
C LYS A 158 12.38 -20.45 -5.83
N VAL A 159 13.14 -20.10 -4.79
CA VAL A 159 14.50 -19.62 -4.90
C VAL A 159 15.41 -20.78 -5.31
N ASP A 160 15.55 -21.00 -6.61
CA ASP A 160 16.64 -21.79 -7.19
C ASP A 160 17.84 -20.85 -7.44
N ASP A 161 19.06 -21.34 -7.16
CA ASP A 161 20.34 -20.58 -7.16
C ASP A 161 20.59 -19.78 -8.46
N TYR A 162 20.03 -20.25 -9.60
CA TYR A 162 20.11 -19.60 -10.92
C TYR A 162 19.12 -18.44 -11.09
N ASN A 163 17.96 -18.48 -10.41
CA ASN A 163 16.92 -17.46 -10.55
C ASN A 163 17.27 -16.18 -9.80
N VAL A 164 18.12 -16.22 -8.76
CA VAL A 164 18.47 -15.04 -7.93
C VAL A 164 19.13 -13.91 -8.72
N HIS A 165 19.95 -14.22 -9.73
CA HIS A 165 20.63 -13.21 -10.56
C HIS A 165 19.67 -12.52 -11.54
N ILE A 166 18.69 -13.26 -12.10
CA ILE A 166 17.63 -12.71 -12.95
C ILE A 166 16.61 -11.94 -12.09
N TRP A 167 16.39 -12.39 -10.85
CA TRP A 167 15.55 -11.75 -9.85
C TRP A 167 16.08 -10.37 -9.39
N LEU A 168 17.40 -10.19 -9.45
CA LEU A 168 18.10 -8.92 -9.21
C LEU A 168 18.28 -8.08 -10.48
N SER A 169 17.73 -8.49 -11.63
CA SER A 169 17.89 -7.74 -12.88
C SER A 169 17.26 -6.35 -12.77
N ASP A 170 18.01 -5.34 -13.24
CA ASP A 170 17.59 -3.94 -13.18
C ASP A 170 16.31 -3.67 -13.98
N GLU A 171 16.00 -4.48 -14.99
CA GLU A 171 14.79 -4.33 -15.83
C GLU A 171 13.50 -4.69 -15.06
N ALA A 172 13.49 -5.83 -14.36
CA ALA A 172 12.35 -6.22 -13.52
C ALA A 172 12.18 -5.26 -12.32
N ALA A 173 13.31 -4.80 -11.76
CA ALA A 173 13.31 -3.79 -10.71
C ALA A 173 12.77 -2.43 -11.20
N ALA A 174 13.10 -2.00 -12.42
CA ALA A 174 12.61 -0.75 -13.01
C ALA A 174 11.08 -0.72 -13.15
N GLY A 175 10.48 -1.84 -13.58
CA GLY A 175 9.02 -1.98 -13.64
C GLY A 175 8.34 -1.82 -12.28
N CYS A 176 8.90 -2.45 -11.23
CA CYS A 176 8.37 -2.32 -9.87
C CYS A 176 8.55 -0.91 -9.30
N ARG A 177 9.67 -0.23 -9.59
CA ARG A 177 9.92 1.18 -9.21
C ARG A 177 8.90 2.11 -9.86
N ALA A 178 8.68 1.98 -11.16
CA ALA A 178 7.68 2.76 -11.89
C ALA A 178 6.26 2.54 -11.36
N ALA A 179 5.87 1.28 -11.12
CA ALA A 179 4.58 0.95 -10.53
C ALA A 179 4.41 1.54 -9.11
N THR A 180 5.47 1.57 -8.32
CA THR A 180 5.45 2.20 -6.98
C THR A 180 5.21 3.70 -7.10
N VAL A 181 5.91 4.40 -8.00
CA VAL A 181 5.71 5.85 -8.23
C VAL A 181 4.28 6.12 -8.66
N PHE A 182 3.73 5.31 -9.57
CA PHE A 182 2.36 5.43 -10.05
C PHE A 182 1.33 5.17 -8.93
N MET A 183 1.58 4.19 -8.05
CA MET A 183 0.77 3.97 -6.85
C MET A 183 0.77 5.18 -5.92
N GLN A 184 1.95 5.73 -5.61
CA GLN A 184 2.05 6.91 -4.74
C GLN A 184 1.32 8.12 -5.35
N TYR A 185 1.48 8.34 -6.65
CA TYR A 185 0.74 9.36 -7.38
C TYR A 185 -0.77 9.16 -7.25
N GLY A 186 -1.28 7.96 -7.52
CA GLY A 186 -2.70 7.64 -7.43
C GLY A 186 -3.28 7.86 -6.03
N ILE A 187 -2.53 7.51 -4.98
CA ILE A 187 -2.93 7.74 -3.59
C ILE A 187 -3.02 9.24 -3.30
N VAL A 188 -1.97 10.02 -3.57
CA VAL A 188 -1.95 11.46 -3.27
C VAL A 188 -2.97 12.22 -4.12
N ALA A 189 -3.10 11.88 -5.41
CA ALA A 189 -4.10 12.45 -6.30
C ALA A 189 -5.54 12.18 -5.81
N ASN A 190 -5.81 10.99 -5.29
CA ASN A 190 -7.11 10.68 -4.71
C ASN A 190 -7.44 11.60 -3.52
N TYR A 191 -6.51 11.83 -2.60
CA TYR A 191 -6.72 12.77 -1.50
C TYR A 191 -6.85 14.23 -1.98
N CYS A 192 -6.11 14.64 -3.00
CA CYS A 192 -6.24 15.97 -3.59
C CYS A 192 -7.62 16.16 -4.25
N TRP A 193 -8.14 15.14 -4.95
CA TRP A 193 -9.49 15.19 -5.53
C TRP A 193 -10.60 15.16 -4.49
N LEU A 194 -10.42 14.41 -3.39
CA LEU A 194 -11.33 14.48 -2.23
C LEU A 194 -11.35 15.90 -1.63
N LEU A 195 -10.19 16.56 -1.54
CA LEU A 195 -10.09 17.95 -1.11
C LEU A 195 -10.78 18.92 -2.06
N VAL A 196 -10.58 18.77 -3.37
CA VAL A 196 -11.24 19.59 -4.40
C VAL A 196 -12.76 19.45 -4.31
N GLU A 197 -13.27 18.23 -4.17
CA GLU A 197 -14.70 17.96 -3.97
C GLU A 197 -15.23 18.63 -2.69
N GLY A 198 -14.48 18.56 -1.59
CA GLY A 198 -14.82 19.24 -0.33
C GLY A 198 -14.88 20.76 -0.47
N ILE A 199 -13.86 21.36 -1.08
CA ILE A 199 -13.80 22.82 -1.33
C ILE A 199 -14.93 23.25 -2.26
N TYR A 200 -15.20 22.50 -3.32
CA TYR A 200 -16.30 22.77 -4.24
C TYR A 200 -17.65 22.78 -3.52
N LEU A 201 -17.92 21.76 -2.70
CA LEU A 201 -19.17 21.66 -1.93
C LEU A 201 -19.29 22.81 -0.92
N HIS A 202 -18.20 23.19 -0.26
CA HIS A 202 -18.17 24.32 0.66
C HIS A 202 -18.49 25.64 -0.05
N ASN A 203 -17.82 25.91 -1.16
CA ASN A 203 -17.99 27.14 -1.95
C ASN A 203 -19.42 27.25 -2.50
N LEU A 204 -20.00 26.14 -2.96
CA LEU A 204 -21.39 26.08 -3.43
C LEU A 204 -22.39 26.46 -2.32
N LEU A 205 -22.15 26.02 -1.08
CA LEU A 205 -23.07 26.25 0.04
C LEU A 205 -22.92 27.63 0.69
N VAL A 206 -21.71 28.20 0.71
CA VAL A 206 -21.40 29.44 1.43
C VAL A 206 -21.41 30.65 0.52
N VAL A 207 -20.74 30.58 -0.62
CA VAL A 207 -20.38 31.80 -1.35
C VAL A 207 -21.40 32.16 -2.44
N ALA A 208 -22.26 31.22 -2.86
CA ALA A 208 -23.46 31.40 -3.71
C ALA A 208 -23.32 32.25 -5.02
N VAL A 209 -22.15 32.83 -5.31
CA VAL A 209 -21.91 33.87 -6.33
C VAL A 209 -20.54 33.59 -6.95
N PHE A 210 -20.46 32.67 -7.91
CA PHE A 210 -19.19 32.44 -8.60
C PHE A 210 -19.32 32.31 -10.12
N SER A 211 -18.38 32.96 -10.81
CA SER A 211 -18.08 32.77 -12.23
C SER A 211 -17.44 31.39 -12.42
N GLU A 212 -18.25 30.42 -12.88
CA GLU A 212 -17.94 28.99 -12.86
C GLU A 212 -16.70 28.57 -13.66
N ARG A 213 -16.31 29.34 -14.68
CA ARG A 213 -15.34 28.88 -15.69
C ARG A 213 -13.87 29.08 -15.29
N SER A 214 -13.55 30.12 -14.52
CA SER A 214 -12.15 30.42 -14.13
C SER A 214 -11.65 29.55 -12.97
N TYR A 215 -12.53 29.11 -12.08
CA TYR A 215 -12.16 28.31 -10.91
C TYR A 215 -11.93 26.83 -11.24
N PHE A 216 -12.47 26.34 -12.35
CA PHE A 216 -12.30 24.95 -12.75
C PHE A 216 -10.84 24.59 -13.07
N THR A 217 -10.13 25.47 -13.77
CA THR A 217 -8.69 25.29 -14.04
C THR A 217 -7.91 25.21 -12.73
N LEU A 218 -8.26 26.06 -11.74
CA LEU A 218 -7.64 26.01 -10.41
C LEU A 218 -7.91 24.66 -9.72
N TYR A 219 -9.16 24.17 -9.73
CA TYR A 219 -9.49 22.85 -9.17
C TYR A 219 -8.72 21.70 -9.86
N LEU A 220 -8.56 21.76 -11.18
CA LEU A 220 -7.80 20.78 -11.93
C LEU A 220 -6.30 20.80 -11.55
N CYS A 221 -5.72 22.00 -11.41
CA CYS A 221 -4.35 22.19 -10.96
C CYS A 221 -4.15 21.68 -9.53
N ILE A 222 -5.10 21.92 -8.62
CA ILE A 222 -5.02 21.42 -7.24
C ILE A 222 -5.11 19.88 -7.23
N GLY A 223 -6.05 19.30 -7.99
CA GLY A 223 -6.30 17.86 -8.01
C GLY A 223 -5.16 17.04 -8.62
N TRP A 224 -4.68 17.43 -9.80
CA TRP A 224 -3.66 16.67 -10.55
C TRP A 224 -2.25 17.24 -10.45
N GLY A 225 -2.10 18.56 -10.26
CA GLY A 225 -0.79 19.22 -10.20
C GLY A 225 -0.10 19.09 -8.84
N THR A 226 -0.84 19.29 -7.74
CA THR A 226 -0.29 19.17 -6.37
C THR A 226 0.39 17.81 -6.12
N PRO A 227 -0.21 16.65 -6.49
CA PRO A 227 0.47 15.36 -6.33
C PRO A 227 1.82 15.29 -7.03
N VAL A 228 1.94 15.84 -8.24
CA VAL A 228 3.21 15.85 -9.00
C VAL A 228 4.28 16.68 -8.28
N LEU A 229 3.88 17.82 -7.70
CA LEU A 229 4.79 18.71 -6.97
C LEU A 229 5.49 18.02 -5.79
N PHE A 230 4.79 17.16 -5.05
CA PHE A 230 5.37 16.41 -3.91
C PHE A 230 6.00 15.08 -4.33
N LEU A 231 5.50 14.46 -5.40
CA LEU A 231 6.00 13.19 -5.90
C LEU A 231 7.40 13.31 -6.52
N ILE A 232 7.67 14.38 -7.28
CA ILE A 232 8.98 14.55 -7.95
C ILE A 232 10.12 14.62 -6.92
N PRO A 233 10.08 15.48 -5.88
CA PRO A 233 11.12 15.50 -4.84
C PRO A 233 11.28 14.15 -4.14
N TRP A 234 10.18 13.46 -3.82
CA TRP A 234 10.23 12.15 -3.20
C TRP A 234 10.92 11.11 -4.11
N ALA A 235 10.57 11.07 -5.40
CA ALA A 235 11.15 10.14 -6.37
C ALA A 235 12.64 10.41 -6.58
N VAL A 236 13.05 11.68 -6.63
CA VAL A 236 14.48 12.07 -6.74
C VAL A 236 15.25 11.62 -5.49
N VAL A 237 14.72 11.86 -4.31
CA VAL A 237 15.37 11.43 -3.05
C VAL A 237 15.45 9.90 -2.97
N LYS A 238 14.40 9.18 -3.35
CA LYS A 238 14.43 7.71 -3.42
C LYS A 238 15.46 7.20 -4.41
N PHE A 239 15.56 7.82 -5.58
CA PHE A 239 16.55 7.44 -6.59
C PHE A 239 17.99 7.71 -6.15
N LEU A 240 18.26 8.81 -5.43
CA LEU A 240 19.62 9.15 -5.02
C LEU A 240 20.08 8.40 -3.77
N TYR A 241 19.19 8.16 -2.81
CA TYR A 241 19.57 7.64 -1.48
C TYR A 241 19.13 6.20 -1.21
N GLU A 242 18.09 5.70 -1.88
CA GLU A 242 17.49 4.38 -1.60
C GLU A 242 17.18 3.60 -2.89
N ASN A 243 18.13 3.57 -3.83
CA ASN A 243 17.98 2.85 -5.10
C ASN A 243 18.23 1.34 -4.98
N ILE A 244 17.43 0.67 -4.13
CA ILE A 244 17.56 -0.77 -3.85
C ILE A 244 16.27 -1.46 -4.25
N GLN A 245 16.37 -2.47 -5.13
CA GLN A 245 15.25 -3.31 -5.57
C GLN A 245 14.00 -2.50 -5.98
N CYS A 246 12.86 -2.73 -5.30
CA CYS A 246 11.60 -2.02 -5.51
C CYS A 246 11.35 -1.00 -4.40
N TRP A 247 10.88 0.20 -4.76
CA TRP A 247 10.66 1.34 -3.84
C TRP A 247 9.45 1.20 -2.90
N SER A 248 9.00 -0.03 -2.62
CA SER A 248 7.91 -0.31 -1.69
C SER A 248 8.33 -0.15 -0.22
N THR A 249 9.61 -0.41 0.08
CA THR A 249 10.15 -0.31 1.45
C THR A 249 10.61 1.11 1.76
N ASN A 250 10.24 1.61 2.95
CA ASN A 250 10.65 2.90 3.45
C ASN A 250 11.58 2.70 4.66
N ASN A 251 12.90 2.82 4.45
CA ASN A 251 13.87 2.70 5.54
C ASN A 251 13.96 4.00 6.33
N ASN A 252 14.10 5.13 5.62
CA ASN A 252 14.11 6.45 6.26
C ASN A 252 12.71 7.07 6.31
N MET A 253 12.16 7.20 7.51
CA MET A 253 10.82 7.79 7.75
C MET A 253 10.72 9.24 7.24
N GLY A 254 11.82 10.00 7.31
CA GLY A 254 11.87 11.39 6.84
C GLY A 254 11.58 11.55 5.35
N PHE A 255 12.05 10.63 4.50
CA PHE A 255 11.74 10.66 3.07
C PHE A 255 10.27 10.36 2.81
N TRP A 256 9.68 9.44 3.58
CA TRP A 256 8.26 9.11 3.43
C TRP A 256 7.33 10.25 3.84
N TRP A 257 7.75 11.11 4.77
CA TRP A 257 7.00 12.30 5.18
C TRP A 257 6.76 13.31 4.05
N ILE A 258 7.60 13.33 3.01
CA ILE A 258 7.41 14.22 1.84
C ILE A 258 6.06 13.96 1.16
N LEU A 259 5.67 12.69 1.00
CA LEU A 259 4.37 12.30 0.43
C LEU A 259 3.25 12.35 1.46
N ARG A 260 3.57 12.11 2.73
CA ARG A 260 2.55 12.01 3.77
C ARG A 260 2.04 13.37 4.25
N PHE A 261 2.89 14.40 4.20
CA PHE A 261 2.52 15.78 4.52
C PHE A 261 1.33 16.32 3.72
N PRO A 262 1.30 16.30 2.37
CA PRO A 262 0.16 16.81 1.61
C PRO A 262 -1.13 16.01 1.87
N VAL A 263 -1.02 14.70 2.12
CA VAL A 263 -2.16 13.85 2.48
C VAL A 263 -2.74 14.27 3.83
N PHE A 264 -1.92 14.42 4.87
CA PHE A 264 -2.40 14.89 6.18
C PHE A 264 -3.02 16.27 6.11
N LEU A 265 -2.41 17.20 5.36
CA LEU A 265 -2.93 18.54 5.17
C LEU A 265 -4.31 18.51 4.48
N ALA A 266 -4.47 17.70 3.42
CA ALA A 266 -5.75 17.53 2.72
C ALA A 266 -6.83 16.94 3.64
N ILE A 267 -6.50 15.91 4.43
CA ILE A 267 -7.41 15.30 5.41
C ILE A 267 -7.85 16.33 6.46
N LEU A 268 -6.92 17.12 6.99
CA LEU A 268 -7.21 18.13 8.01
C LEU A 268 -8.13 19.24 7.46
N ILE A 269 -7.85 19.75 6.27
CA ILE A 269 -8.71 20.77 5.62
C ILE A 269 -10.10 20.20 5.35
N ASN A 270 -10.20 18.97 4.83
CA ASN A 270 -11.49 18.30 4.63
C ASN A 270 -12.28 18.12 5.92
N PHE A 271 -11.61 17.81 7.03
CA PHE A 271 -12.24 17.71 8.34
C PHE A 271 -12.85 19.04 8.80
N PHE A 272 -12.12 20.15 8.63
CA PHE A 272 -12.67 21.48 8.93
C PHE A 272 -13.84 21.84 8.04
N ILE A 273 -13.74 21.58 6.73
CA ILE A 273 -14.83 21.78 5.76
C ILE A 273 -16.07 20.99 6.18
N PHE A 274 -15.90 19.73 6.57
CA PHE A 274 -17.00 18.89 7.04
C PHE A 274 -17.72 19.48 8.24
N ILE A 275 -16.99 19.91 9.27
CA ILE A 275 -17.60 20.55 10.45
C ILE A 275 -18.43 21.77 10.03
N ARG A 276 -17.89 22.61 9.13
CA ARG A 276 -18.62 23.79 8.61
C ARG A 276 -19.87 23.40 7.83
N ILE A 277 -19.80 22.39 6.96
CA ILE A 277 -20.96 21.89 6.21
C ILE A 277 -22.04 21.38 7.15
N ILE A 278 -21.68 20.60 8.17
CA ILE A 278 -22.61 20.10 9.17
C ILE A 278 -23.25 21.26 9.94
N GLN A 279 -22.48 22.28 10.36
CA GLN A 279 -23.01 23.48 11.00
C GLN A 279 -24.06 24.18 10.12
N ILE A 280 -23.77 24.38 8.84
CA ILE A 280 -24.70 25.01 7.88
C ILE A 280 -25.95 24.16 7.69
N LEU A 281 -25.78 22.84 7.52
CA LEU A 281 -26.89 21.91 7.31
C LEU A 281 -27.82 21.88 8.53
N VAL A 282 -27.26 21.85 9.74
CA VAL A 282 -28.03 21.91 10.99
C VAL A 282 -28.79 23.22 11.11
N SER A 283 -28.16 24.35 10.79
CA SER A 283 -28.83 25.66 10.78
C SER A 283 -29.99 25.71 9.78
N LYS A 284 -29.81 25.21 8.56
CA LYS A 284 -30.87 25.14 7.53
C LYS A 284 -32.02 24.21 7.95
N LEU A 285 -31.71 23.04 8.52
CA LEU A 285 -32.73 22.10 9.00
C LEU A 285 -33.52 22.64 10.19
N ARG A 286 -32.87 23.42 11.08
CA ARG A 286 -33.53 24.09 12.21
C ARG A 286 -34.48 25.19 11.75
N ALA A 287 -34.09 25.98 10.74
CA ALA A 287 -34.91 27.06 10.20
C ALA A 287 -36.21 26.55 9.55
N HIS A 288 -36.20 25.35 8.95
CA HIS A 288 -37.37 24.77 8.27
C HIS A 288 -38.37 24.07 9.23
N GLN A 289 -38.24 24.22 10.56
CA GLN A 289 -39.18 23.67 11.58
C GLN A 289 -39.60 22.20 11.33
N MET A 290 -38.66 21.30 11.02
CA MET A 290 -38.97 19.87 10.89
C MET A 290 -39.18 19.17 12.24
N ARG A 291 -40.03 18.12 12.25
CA ARG A 291 -40.33 17.30 13.44
C ARG A 291 -39.05 16.68 14.04
N TYR A 292 -38.99 16.59 15.38
CA TYR A 292 -37.79 16.15 16.13
C TYR A 292 -37.22 14.79 15.66
N THR A 293 -38.06 13.83 15.29
CA THR A 293 -37.58 12.52 14.82
C THR A 293 -37.04 12.59 13.39
N ASP A 294 -37.66 13.41 12.53
CA ASP A 294 -37.29 13.54 11.12
C ASP A 294 -36.00 14.33 10.92
N TYR A 295 -35.71 15.35 11.76
CA TYR A 295 -34.44 16.06 11.66
C TYR A 295 -33.24 15.18 12.02
N LYS A 296 -33.33 14.35 13.08
CA LYS A 296 -32.24 13.45 13.48
C LYS A 296 -31.92 12.43 12.41
N PHE A 297 -32.95 11.80 11.84
CA PHE A 297 -32.79 10.79 10.80
C PHE A 297 -32.21 11.38 9.51
N ARG A 298 -32.72 12.54 9.08
CA ARG A 298 -32.26 13.21 7.85
C ARG A 298 -30.83 13.76 8.00
N LEU A 299 -30.50 14.29 9.19
CA LEU A 299 -29.14 14.71 9.53
C LEU A 299 -28.19 13.51 9.56
N ALA A 300 -28.53 12.43 10.26
CA ALA A 300 -27.72 11.22 10.33
C ALA A 300 -27.48 10.61 8.93
N LYS A 301 -28.51 10.56 8.08
CA LYS A 301 -28.38 10.11 6.69
C LYS A 301 -27.39 10.99 5.90
N SER A 302 -27.50 12.31 6.03
CA SER A 302 -26.60 13.24 5.33
C SER A 302 -25.16 13.14 5.85
N THR A 303 -24.98 13.06 7.17
CA THR A 303 -23.67 12.93 7.82
C THR A 303 -23.00 11.61 7.47
N LEU A 304 -23.73 10.48 7.54
CA LEU A 304 -23.23 9.15 7.21
C LEU A 304 -22.86 9.03 5.73
N THR A 305 -23.55 9.76 4.85
CA THR A 305 -23.21 9.85 3.42
C THR A 305 -21.93 10.67 3.21
N LEU A 306 -21.75 11.75 3.98
CA LEU A 306 -20.65 12.69 3.82
C LEU A 306 -19.31 12.19 4.41
N ILE A 307 -19.35 11.29 5.41
CA ILE A 307 -18.14 10.73 6.05
C ILE A 307 -17.26 9.91 5.08
N PRO A 308 -17.80 8.93 4.32
CA PRO A 308 -17.03 8.24 3.27
C PRO A 308 -16.64 9.18 2.13
N LEU A 309 -17.48 10.18 1.85
CA LEU A 309 -17.32 11.11 0.73
C LEU A 309 -16.12 12.04 0.87
N LEU A 310 -15.87 12.54 2.09
CA LEU A 310 -14.76 13.46 2.39
C LEU A 310 -13.54 12.74 2.99
N GLY A 311 -13.60 11.40 3.14
CA GLY A 311 -12.48 10.62 3.69
C GLY A 311 -12.23 10.84 5.19
N ILE A 312 -13.24 11.23 5.96
CA ILE A 312 -13.07 11.65 7.38
C ILE A 312 -12.73 10.49 8.29
N HIS A 313 -13.09 9.26 7.91
CA HIS A 313 -12.74 8.06 8.65
C HIS A 313 -11.23 7.93 8.87
N GLU A 314 -10.41 8.49 7.97
CA GLU A 314 -8.95 8.52 8.07
C GLU A 314 -8.46 9.44 9.19
N VAL A 315 -9.21 10.47 9.58
CA VAL A 315 -8.83 11.41 10.66
C VAL A 315 -8.70 10.68 11.99
N VAL A 316 -9.57 9.70 12.25
CA VAL A 316 -9.60 8.92 13.50
C VAL A 316 -8.26 8.21 13.73
N PHE A 317 -7.64 7.73 12.65
CA PHE A 317 -6.37 6.99 12.70
C PHE A 317 -5.16 7.83 12.30
N ALA A 318 -5.37 9.01 11.70
CA ALA A 318 -4.32 9.96 11.32
C ALA A 318 -3.50 10.43 12.53
N PHE A 319 -4.15 10.64 13.69
CA PHE A 319 -3.47 11.06 14.92
C PHE A 319 -2.74 9.91 15.63
N ILE A 320 -3.05 8.66 15.30
CA ILE A 320 -2.32 7.48 15.78
C ILE A 320 -1.16 7.24 14.81
N THR A 321 -0.04 7.93 15.02
CA THR A 321 1.13 7.78 14.14
C THR A 321 1.70 6.36 14.20
N ASP A 322 2.25 5.89 13.07
CA ASP A 322 2.82 4.53 12.96
C ASP A 322 4.00 4.29 13.92
N GLU A 323 4.58 5.36 14.46
CA GLU A 323 5.66 5.32 15.47
C GLU A 323 5.17 4.92 16.86
N HIS A 324 3.90 5.20 17.21
CA HIS A 324 3.33 4.89 18.52
C HIS A 324 2.47 3.62 18.52
N ALA A 325 2.05 3.14 17.35
CA ALA A 325 1.23 1.95 17.20
C ALA A 325 2.11 0.68 17.22
N GLN A 326 2.37 0.11 18.40
CA GLN A 326 3.01 -1.19 18.54
C GLN A 326 1.97 -2.32 18.71
N GLY A 327 2.26 -3.50 18.14
CA GLY A 327 1.45 -4.72 18.32
C GLY A 327 0.03 -4.65 17.73
N THR A 328 -0.97 -5.02 18.54
CA THR A 328 -2.37 -5.20 18.13
C THR A 328 -3.02 -3.93 17.58
N LEU A 329 -2.68 -2.76 18.13
CA LEU A 329 -3.24 -1.48 17.68
C LEU A 329 -2.90 -1.18 16.21
N ARG A 330 -1.68 -1.54 15.78
CA ARG A 330 -1.25 -1.39 14.38
C ARG A 330 -2.07 -2.28 13.45
N TYR A 331 -2.36 -3.52 13.86
CA TYR A 331 -3.19 -4.42 13.06
C TYR A 331 -4.63 -3.93 12.92
N ILE A 332 -5.22 -3.45 14.01
CA ILE A 332 -6.57 -2.88 14.00
C ILE A 332 -6.63 -1.64 13.09
N LYS A 333 -5.68 -0.72 13.26
CA LYS A 333 -5.54 0.48 12.43
C LYS A 333 -5.46 0.12 10.94
N LEU A 334 -4.49 -0.73 10.57
CA LEU A 334 -4.30 -1.15 9.18
C LEU A 334 -5.54 -1.82 8.61
N PHE A 335 -6.22 -2.66 9.38
CA PHE A 335 -7.45 -3.30 8.95
C PHE A 335 -8.54 -2.28 8.62
N PHE A 336 -8.82 -1.33 9.52
CA PHE A 336 -9.85 -0.32 9.31
C PHE A 336 -9.52 0.63 8.15
N GLU A 337 -8.27 1.12 8.06
CA GLU A 337 -7.81 2.00 6.97
C GLU A 337 -7.92 1.27 5.62
N LEU A 338 -7.38 0.06 5.49
CA LEU A 338 -7.43 -0.70 4.24
C LEU A 338 -8.86 -1.09 3.84
N PHE A 339 -9.68 -1.51 4.81
CA PHE A 339 -11.07 -1.85 4.57
C PHE A 339 -11.84 -0.64 4.05
N MET A 340 -11.85 0.46 4.80
CA MET A 340 -12.60 1.66 4.43
C MET A 340 -12.11 2.25 3.12
N SER A 341 -10.78 2.39 2.94
CA SER A 341 -10.18 2.91 1.70
C SER A 341 -10.51 2.05 0.47
N SER A 342 -10.55 0.72 0.59
CA SER A 342 -10.83 -0.17 -0.55
C SER A 342 -12.28 -0.12 -1.02
N PHE A 343 -13.25 0.02 -0.10
CA PHE A 343 -14.67 0.13 -0.42
C PHE A 343 -15.15 1.57 -0.65
N GLN A 344 -14.33 2.58 -0.34
CA GLN A 344 -14.70 4.00 -0.46
C GLN A 344 -15.16 4.36 -1.88
N GLY A 345 -14.44 3.92 -2.92
CA GLY A 345 -14.79 4.22 -4.30
C GLY A 345 -16.14 3.65 -4.71
N MET A 346 -16.48 2.45 -4.25
CA MET A 346 -17.80 1.83 -4.46
C MET A 346 -18.91 2.67 -3.81
N LEU A 347 -18.73 3.09 -2.55
CA LEU A 347 -19.70 3.93 -1.85
C LEU A 347 -19.90 5.26 -2.59
N VAL A 348 -18.81 5.89 -3.03
CA VAL A 348 -18.84 7.14 -3.77
C VAL A 348 -19.56 6.98 -5.12
N ALA A 349 -19.33 5.89 -5.86
CA ALA A 349 -20.05 5.58 -7.10
C ALA A 349 -21.56 5.37 -6.87
N ILE A 350 -21.94 4.64 -5.81
CA ILE A 350 -23.34 4.41 -5.46
C ILE A 350 -24.05 5.74 -5.14
N LEU A 351 -23.42 6.58 -4.32
CA LEU A 351 -24.03 7.81 -3.84
C LEU A 351 -24.15 8.88 -4.93
N TYR A 352 -23.11 9.10 -5.73
CA TYR A 352 -23.09 10.16 -6.75
C TYR A 352 -23.69 9.76 -8.09
N CYS A 353 -23.64 8.47 -8.46
CA CYS A 353 -24.14 8.00 -9.74
C CYS A 353 -25.42 7.17 -9.59
N PHE A 354 -25.37 6.00 -8.93
CA PHE A 354 -26.47 5.04 -8.99
C PHE A 354 -27.74 5.46 -8.22
N VAL A 355 -27.58 6.16 -7.10
CA VAL A 355 -28.71 6.67 -6.28
C VAL A 355 -29.15 8.07 -6.71
N ASN A 356 -28.42 8.71 -7.64
CA ASN A 356 -28.75 10.04 -8.11
C ASN A 356 -30.01 10.03 -8.97
N LYS A 357 -31.04 10.76 -8.53
CA LYS A 357 -32.35 10.82 -9.18
C LYS A 357 -32.28 11.37 -10.61
N GLU A 358 -31.37 12.30 -10.89
CA GLU A 358 -31.18 12.83 -12.24
C GLU A 358 -30.69 11.74 -13.20
N VAL A 359 -29.70 10.95 -12.75
CA VAL A 359 -29.14 9.82 -13.51
C VAL A 359 -30.19 8.72 -13.71
N GLN A 360 -30.93 8.37 -12.65
CA GLN A 360 -32.01 7.39 -12.71
C GLN A 360 -33.12 7.80 -13.69
N ALA A 361 -33.50 9.07 -13.71
CA ALA A 361 -34.50 9.59 -14.63
C ALA A 361 -34.04 9.50 -16.09
N GLU A 362 -32.79 9.86 -16.38
CA GLU A 362 -32.23 9.76 -17.73
C GLU A 362 -32.06 8.30 -18.20
N LEU A 363 -31.64 7.42 -17.29
CA LEU A 363 -31.61 5.97 -17.54
C LEU A 363 -33.00 5.43 -17.88
N LEU A 364 -34.01 5.78 -17.09
CA LEU A 364 -35.39 5.34 -17.32
C LEU A 364 -35.92 5.86 -18.67
N LYS A 365 -35.66 7.12 -19.02
CA LYS A 365 -36.03 7.69 -20.33
C LYS A 365 -35.32 6.97 -21.49
N ARG A 366 -34.05 6.60 -21.34
CA ARG A 366 -33.31 5.84 -22.37
C ARG A 366 -33.88 4.43 -22.50
N TRP A 367 -34.17 3.77 -21.38
CA TRP A 367 -34.78 2.44 -21.33
C TRP A 367 -36.15 2.42 -22.01
N GLN A 368 -37.02 3.40 -21.71
CA GLN A 368 -38.34 3.52 -22.33
C GLN A 368 -38.23 3.71 -23.85
N ARG A 369 -37.29 4.54 -24.32
CA ARG A 369 -37.04 4.74 -25.76
C ARG A 369 -36.44 3.53 -26.47
N TRP A 370 -35.77 2.63 -25.75
CA TRP A 370 -35.22 1.40 -26.33
C TRP A 370 -36.25 0.26 -26.36
N LYS A 371 -37.28 0.34 -25.49
CA LYS A 371 -38.38 -0.62 -25.45
C LYS A 371 -39.47 -0.33 -26.50
N LEU A 372 -39.64 0.95 -26.87
CA LEU A 372 -40.40 1.39 -28.05
C LEU A 372 -39.60 1.06 -29.32
#